data_AF-Q2CEF9-F1
#
_entry.id   AF-Q2CEF9-F1
#
_cell.length_a   1.000
_cell.length_b   1.000
_cell.length_c   1.000
_cell.angle_alpha   90.00
_cell.angle_beta   90.00
_cell.angle_gamma   90.00
#
_symmetry.space_group_name_H-M   'P 1'
#
loop_
_entity.id
_entity.type
_entity.pdbx_description
1 polymer ?
#
loop_
_entity_poly.entity_id
_entity_poly.type
_entity_poly.pdbx_seq_one_letter_code
_entity_poly.pdbx_strand_id
1 'polypeptide(L)'
;MVNLAPAELEDWLSSEESKSVGDGEGGESTGHKSGRRIVEIKRTNKGELTDDQWDHMATVVGYIKRHLAQGGPDDGVENSNWRYSLMNWGHDPLKKDS
;
A
#
# COMPACT_ATOMS: atom_id res chain seq x y z
N MET A 1 8.78 -0.97 2.81
CA MET A 1 8.68 -1.50 1.43
C MET A 1 7.60 -2.58 1.41
N VAL A 2 7.02 -2.97 0.28
CA VAL A 2 5.85 -3.87 0.25
C VAL A 2 6.12 -5.17 1.02
N ASN A 3 5.30 -5.48 2.02
CA ASN A 3 5.41 -6.67 2.87
C ASN A 3 4.07 -7.43 3.03
N LEU A 4 2.99 -6.95 2.42
CA LEU A 4 1.74 -7.69 2.30
C LEU A 4 1.81 -8.66 1.12
N ALA A 5 1.35 -9.90 1.32
CA ALA A 5 1.13 -10.85 0.24
C ALA A 5 0.00 -10.36 -0.69
N PRO A 6 -0.07 -10.81 -1.96
CA PRO A 6 -1.12 -10.36 -2.88
C PRO A 6 -2.53 -10.55 -2.32
N ALA A 7 -2.81 -11.74 -1.75
CA ALA A 7 -4.11 -12.03 -1.15
C ALA A 7 -4.41 -11.15 0.07
N GLU A 8 -3.43 -10.95 0.96
CA GLU A 8 -3.59 -10.07 2.12
C GLU A 8 -3.88 -8.62 1.71
N LEU A 9 -3.23 -8.15 0.65
CA LEU A 9 -3.46 -6.80 0.11
C LEU A 9 -4.83 -6.70 -0.59
N GLU A 10 -5.26 -7.72 -1.33
CA GLU A 10 -6.61 -7.78 -1.91
C GLU A 10 -7.70 -7.73 -0.84
N ASP A 11 -7.56 -8.55 0.22
CA ASP A 11 -8.47 -8.57 1.36
C ASP A 11 -8.52 -7.20 2.03
N TRP A 12 -7.36 -6.59 2.28
CA TRP A 12 -7.27 -5.23 2.82
C TRP A 12 -7.99 -4.20 1.94
N LEU A 13 -7.75 -4.18 0.62
CA LEU A 13 -8.36 -3.23 -0.31
C LEU A 13 -9.89 -3.38 -0.40
N SER A 14 -10.42 -4.54 -0.04
CA SER A 14 -11.88 -4.75 -0.01
C SER A 14 -12.58 -4.06 1.17
N SER A 15 -11.82 -3.71 2.22
CA SER A 15 -12.34 -3.13 3.47
C SER A 15 -12.82 -1.68 3.32
N GLU A 16 -13.68 -1.24 4.24
CA GLU A 16 -14.14 0.15 4.28
C GLU A 16 -13.02 1.08 4.79
N GLU A 17 -12.19 0.59 5.69
CA GLU A 17 -11.02 1.30 6.23
C GLU A 17 -10.06 1.69 5.09
N SER A 18 -9.75 0.75 4.20
CA SER A 18 -8.90 0.99 3.03
C SER A 18 -9.49 2.06 2.09
N LYS A 19 -10.80 2.02 1.85
CA LYS A 19 -11.51 2.98 0.99
C LYS A 19 -11.65 4.36 1.63
N SER A 20 -11.64 4.43 2.96
CA SER A 20 -11.87 5.66 3.73
C SER A 20 -10.65 6.60 3.79
N VAL A 21 -9.46 6.13 3.41
CA VAL A 21 -8.20 6.89 3.57
C VAL A 21 -7.58 7.32 2.25
N GLY A 22 -6.97 8.52 2.27
CA GLY A 22 -6.24 9.11 1.14
C GLY A 22 -6.89 10.38 0.61
N ASP A 23 -6.53 10.74 -0.63
CA ASP A 23 -6.88 11.97 -1.36
C ASP A 23 -8.18 11.85 -2.19
N GLY A 24 -9.00 10.82 -1.92
CA GLY A 24 -10.22 10.56 -2.64
C GLY A 24 -11.39 11.43 -2.15
N GLU A 25 -11.49 12.68 -2.61
CA GLU A 25 -12.66 13.53 -2.35
C GLU A 25 -13.90 13.03 -3.12
N GLY A 26 -14.50 11.92 -2.67
CA GLY A 26 -15.70 11.31 -3.26
C GLY A 26 -15.42 10.24 -4.32
N GLY A 27 -14.17 9.78 -4.45
CA GLY A 27 -13.78 8.70 -5.35
C GLY A 27 -12.63 7.88 -4.78
N GLU A 28 -12.20 6.85 -5.50
CA GLU A 28 -11.10 5.99 -5.07
C GLU A 28 -9.78 6.77 -4.95
N SER A 29 -9.12 6.65 -3.79
CA SER A 29 -7.87 7.34 -3.49
C SER A 29 -6.69 6.82 -4.33
N THR A 30 -5.66 7.65 -4.49
CA THR A 30 -4.43 7.30 -5.20
C THR A 30 -3.75 6.08 -4.59
N GLY A 31 -3.73 6.00 -3.25
CA GLY A 31 -3.17 4.86 -2.53
C GLY A 31 -3.94 3.57 -2.80
N HIS A 32 -5.27 3.60 -2.73
CA HIS A 32 -6.09 2.41 -3.00
C HIS A 32 -5.91 1.92 -4.45
N LYS A 33 -5.87 2.84 -5.43
CA LYS A 33 -5.55 2.52 -6.83
C LYS A 33 -4.17 1.87 -6.97
N SER A 34 -3.17 2.42 -6.29
CA SER A 34 -1.82 1.87 -6.28
C SER A 34 -1.80 0.47 -5.68
N GLY A 35 -2.55 0.22 -4.61
CA GLY A 35 -2.71 -1.11 -4.03
C GLY A 35 -3.15 -2.16 -5.04
N ARG A 36 -4.17 -1.87 -5.86
CA ARG A 36 -4.61 -2.79 -6.93
C ARG A 36 -3.50 -3.04 -7.95
N ARG A 37 -2.78 -2.00 -8.37
CA ARG A 37 -1.65 -2.15 -9.29
C ARG A 37 -0.50 -2.95 -8.69
N ILE A 38 -0.25 -2.83 -7.38
CA ILE A 38 0.73 -3.66 -6.65
C ILE A 38 0.31 -5.13 -6.72
N VAL A 39 -0.96 -5.45 -6.49
CA VAL A 39 -1.49 -6.82 -6.60
C VAL A 39 -1.24 -7.39 -8.00
N GLU A 40 -1.56 -6.64 -9.06
CA GLU A 40 -1.31 -7.04 -10.45
C GLU A 40 0.18 -7.32 -10.70
N ILE A 41 1.06 -6.42 -10.25
CA ILE A 41 2.52 -6.57 -10.38
C ILE A 41 3.00 -7.81 -9.64
N LYS A 42 2.57 -8.04 -8.40
CA LYS A 42 2.99 -9.22 -7.62
C LYS A 42 2.49 -10.55 -8.22
N ARG A 43 1.48 -10.51 -9.10
CA ARG A 43 0.97 -11.68 -9.86
C ARG A 43 1.59 -11.81 -11.25
N THR A 44 2.32 -10.80 -11.72
CA THR A 44 3.03 -10.83 -13.01
C THR A 44 4.34 -11.60 -12.87
N ASN A 45 4.69 -12.44 -13.85
CA ASN A 45 5.99 -13.11 -13.84
C ASN A 45 7.11 -12.08 -14.00
N LYS A 46 8.24 -12.28 -13.32
CA LYS A 46 9.36 -11.32 -13.35
C LYS A 46 9.87 -11.01 -14.76
N GLY A 47 9.82 -11.99 -15.67
CA GLY A 47 10.26 -11.82 -17.07
C GLY A 47 9.24 -11.08 -17.96
N GLU A 48 8.04 -10.80 -17.44
CA GLU A 48 6.95 -10.11 -18.15
C GLU A 48 6.69 -8.71 -17.57
N LEU A 49 7.48 -8.28 -16.58
CA LEU A 49 7.35 -6.96 -15.98
C LEU A 49 7.65 -5.88 -17.01
N THR A 50 6.72 -4.94 -17.18
CA THR A 50 6.88 -3.80 -18.08
C THR A 50 7.65 -2.66 -17.41
N ASP A 51 8.23 -1.76 -18.20
CA ASP A 51 8.88 -0.55 -17.70
C ASP A 51 7.93 0.29 -16.83
N ASP A 52 6.67 0.38 -17.23
CA ASP A 52 5.60 1.03 -16.49
C ASP A 52 5.38 0.40 -15.09
N GLN A 53 5.51 -0.92 -14.97
CA GLN A 53 5.45 -1.61 -13.69
C GLN A 53 6.70 -1.35 -12.85
N TRP A 54 7.88 -1.26 -13.47
CA TRP A 54 9.12 -0.86 -12.79
C TRP A 54 9.04 0.55 -12.20
N ASP A 55 8.55 1.51 -12.97
CA ASP A 55 8.36 2.89 -12.52
C ASP A 55 7.34 2.99 -11.38
N HIS A 56 6.28 2.18 -11.46
CA HIS A 56 5.31 2.10 -10.37
C HIS A 56 5.94 1.54 -9.09
N MET A 57 6.76 0.48 -9.18
CA MET A 57 7.46 -0.06 -8.01
C MET A 57 8.39 0.97 -7.37
N ALA A 58 9.11 1.77 -8.17
CA ALA A 58 9.95 2.85 -7.66
C ALA A 58 9.11 3.90 -6.91
N THR A 59 7.95 4.27 -7.46
CA THR A 59 6.99 5.18 -6.82
C THR A 59 6.51 4.62 -5.47
N VAL A 60 6.13 3.35 -5.42
CA VAL A 60 5.68 2.66 -4.21
C VAL A 60 6.75 2.67 -3.13
N VAL A 61 8.00 2.34 -3.49
CA VAL A 61 9.13 2.38 -2.55
C VAL A 61 9.36 3.78 -2.01
N GLY A 62 9.32 4.80 -2.87
CA GLY A 62 9.48 6.20 -2.49
C GLY A 62 8.39 6.66 -1.52
N TYR A 63 7.13 6.34 -1.82
CA TYR A 63 6.00 6.66 -0.96
C TYR A 63 6.16 6.03 0.43
N ILE A 64 6.39 4.71 0.50
CA ILE A 64 6.49 3.99 1.78
C ILE A 64 7.63 4.58 2.63
N LYS A 65 8.80 4.83 2.05
CA LYS A 65 9.94 5.41 2.77
C LYS A 65 9.61 6.78 3.35
N ARG A 66 9.00 7.66 2.54
CA ARG A 66 8.61 9.01 2.99
C ARG A 66 7.56 8.95 4.09
N HIS A 67 6.57 8.08 3.95
CA HIS A 67 5.45 7.99 4.89
C HIS A 67 5.86 7.34 6.21
N LEU A 68 6.76 6.35 6.19
CA LEU A 68 7.38 5.82 7.40
C LEU A 68 8.21 6.88 8.13
N ALA A 69 8.99 7.68 7.40
CA ALA A 69 9.83 8.73 7.98
C ALA A 69 9.03 9.89 8.61
N GLN A 70 7.77 10.08 8.23
CA GLN A 70 6.87 11.04 8.88
C GLN A 70 6.50 10.62 10.32
N GLY A 71 6.63 9.34 10.66
CA GLY A 71 6.24 8.79 11.95
C GLY A 71 4.73 8.55 12.05
N GLY A 72 4.35 7.39 12.58
CA GLY A 72 2.96 7.13 12.97
C GLY A 72 2.61 7.84 14.28
N PRO A 73 1.34 7.81 14.70
CA PRO A 73 0.96 8.32 16.02
C PRO A 73 1.62 7.50 17.14
N ASP A 74 1.87 8.11 18.30
CA ASP A 74 2.48 7.41 19.44
C ASP A 74 1.55 6.31 20.00
N ASP A 75 0.26 6.59 20.00
CA ASP A 75 -0.81 5.67 20.44
C ASP A 75 -1.80 5.41 19.31
N GLY A 76 -2.41 4.22 19.31
CA GLY A 76 -3.46 3.89 18.34
C GLY A 76 -2.96 3.66 16.91
N VAL A 77 -1.68 3.31 16.72
CA VAL A 77 -1.09 3.01 15.40
C VAL A 77 -1.93 2.00 14.61
N GLU A 78 -2.46 0.98 15.29
CA GLU A 78 -3.21 -0.11 14.69
C GLU A 78 -4.41 0.36 13.85
N ASN A 79 -5.12 1.39 14.31
CA ASN A 79 -6.33 1.90 13.66
C ASN A 79 -6.13 3.32 13.10
N SER A 80 -4.89 3.67 12.77
CA SER A 80 -4.53 5.00 12.31
C SER A 80 -4.63 5.13 10.79
N ASN A 81 -5.06 6.32 10.32
CA ASN A 81 -5.01 6.66 8.90
C ASN A 81 -3.61 6.53 8.32
N TRP A 82 -2.57 6.75 9.14
CA TRP A 82 -1.17 6.55 8.75
C TRP A 82 -0.88 5.09 8.36
N ARG A 83 -1.24 4.13 9.23
CA ARG A 83 -1.07 2.70 8.95
C ARG A 83 -1.93 2.29 7.75
N TYR A 84 -3.20 2.68 7.73
CA TYR A 84 -4.12 2.32 6.66
C TYR A 84 -3.65 2.82 5.30
N SER A 85 -3.08 4.04 5.25
CA SER A 85 -2.47 4.56 4.03
C SER A 85 -1.26 3.71 3.61
N LEU A 86 -0.35 3.37 4.52
CA LEU A 86 0.76 2.47 4.22
C LEU A 86 0.27 1.09 3.69
N MET A 87 -0.80 0.55 4.26
CA MET A 87 -1.38 -0.72 3.83
C MET A 87 -1.99 -0.64 2.43
N ASN A 88 -2.62 0.49 2.06
CA ASN A 88 -3.03 0.75 0.67
C ASN A 88 -1.86 0.72 -0.31
N TRP A 89 -0.65 1.04 0.15
CA TRP A 89 0.59 0.93 -0.61
C TRP A 89 1.33 -0.41 -0.40
N GLY A 90 0.63 -1.43 0.11
CA GLY A 90 1.15 -2.78 0.26
C GLY A 90 2.11 -2.99 1.44
N HIS A 91 2.23 -2.02 2.35
CA HIS A 91 3.10 -2.11 3.51
C HIS A 91 2.31 -2.01 4.82
N ASP A 92 2.37 -3.04 5.65
CA ASP A 92 1.92 -2.94 7.04
C ASP A 92 3.13 -2.72 7.97
N PRO A 93 3.25 -1.53 8.60
CA PRO A 93 4.34 -1.21 9.53
C PRO A 93 4.29 -2.03 10.83
N LEU A 94 3.18 -2.70 11.14
CA LEU A 94 3.04 -3.56 12.31
C LEU A 94 3.30 -5.05 12.00
N LYS A 95 3.42 -5.40 10.71
CA LYS A 95 3.75 -6.76 10.30
C LYS A 95 5.20 -7.05 10.68
N LYS A 96 5.40 -8.07 11.51
CA LYS A 96 6.74 -8.58 11.84
C LYS A 96 7.28 -9.36 10.66
N ASP A 97 8.57 -9.23 10.39
CA ASP A 97 9.27 -10.11 9.46
C ASP A 97 9.25 -11.53 10.06
N SER A 98 8.67 -12.48 9.34
CA SER A 98 8.71 -13.92 9.66
C SER A 98 9.95 -14.57 9.07
#